data_AF-A0A9P8P4G1-F1
#
_entry.id   AF-A0A9P8P4G1-F1
#
_cell.length_a   1.000
_cell.length_b   1.000
_cell.length_c   1.000
_cell.angle_alpha   90.00
_cell.angle_beta   90.00
_cell.angle_gamma   90.00
#
_symmetry.space_group_name_H-M   'P 1'
#
loop_
_entity.id
_entity.type
_entity.pdbx_description
1 polymer ?
#
loop_
_entity_poly.entity_id
_entity_poly.type
_entity_poly.pdbx_seq_one_letter_code
_entity_poly.pdbx_strand_id
1 'polypeptide(L)'
;MFRSPFLLIRHQSTQRQLAHKLSILEKLVHKDITSFAGSNGSKVPPATAFEILKLCKLFQDSVHETKKTNVLEDELIIKSNALMQKVFLAEKVDYSQALLTDFLKLKPHVASIKFALTCYYMKNTNKVLKVETAMIPLRNLLYDAKFQEALDVIELTTGFPRYYEFKSVKWRRMVIKFFAGIVGTIGAMDLSFRFFLPGFFQSNVVYGLYGAVGTFLANAGFMAMMAFSTKGQENGALQFEKGTLPATWYKKVDQMKMCAMVLECDAEINGREGFASRPVVERIHKMGFSVNEPEQEIMLRQYWVSSGEGFVWCEPDLDPADIEWWQHLDKIGVKKIWDKDYEQLDQHQEQELSHDTPIKR
;
A
#
# COMPACT_ATOMS: atom_id res chain seq x y z
N MET A 1 41.77 -23.99 -0.43
CA MET A 1 40.99 -22.76 -0.16
C MET A 1 41.94 -21.62 0.18
N PHE A 2 42.45 -20.88 -0.81
CA PHE A 2 43.14 -19.60 -0.58
C PHE A 2 42.30 -18.52 -1.27
N ARG A 3 41.51 -17.75 -0.52
CA ARG A 3 40.95 -16.50 -1.05
C ARG A 3 42.15 -15.59 -1.37
N SER A 4 42.29 -15.21 -2.64
CA SER A 4 43.49 -14.48 -3.07
C SER A 4 43.66 -13.19 -2.25
N PRO A 5 44.88 -12.86 -1.81
CA PRO A 5 45.14 -11.65 -1.02
C PRO A 5 44.75 -10.36 -1.78
N PHE A 6 44.75 -10.40 -3.11
CA PHE A 6 44.29 -9.30 -3.96
C PHE A 6 42.80 -8.99 -3.83
N LEU A 7 41.95 -10.00 -3.65
CA LEU A 7 40.51 -9.80 -3.44
C LEU A 7 40.23 -9.17 -2.06
N LEU A 8 41.00 -9.57 -1.04
CA LEU A 8 40.91 -8.98 0.30
C LEU A 8 41.36 -7.52 0.32
N ILE A 9 42.46 -7.18 -0.36
CA ILE A 9 42.95 -5.80 -0.46
C ILE A 9 41.96 -4.91 -1.22
N ARG A 10 41.40 -5.40 -2.34
CA ARG A 10 40.41 -4.64 -3.12
C ARG A 10 39.13 -4.41 -2.31
N HIS A 11 38.64 -5.42 -1.60
CA HIS A 11 37.47 -5.32 -0.74
C HIS A 11 37.69 -4.38 0.47
N GLN A 12 38.87 -4.38 1.07
CA GLN A 12 39.22 -3.43 2.12
C GLN A 12 39.34 -1.99 1.59
N SER A 13 39.85 -1.81 0.36
CA SER A 13 39.95 -0.48 -0.25
C SER A 13 38.59 0.14 -0.58
N THR A 14 37.64 -0.65 -1.10
CA THR A 14 36.27 -0.19 -1.40
C THR A 14 35.49 0.13 -0.14
N GLN A 15 35.63 -0.68 0.92
CA GLN A 15 35.03 -0.37 2.22
C GLN A 15 35.58 0.92 2.84
N ARG A 16 36.89 1.18 2.75
CA ARG A 16 37.50 2.43 3.21
C ARG A 16 36.98 3.64 2.44
N GLN A 17 36.83 3.51 1.11
CA GLN A 17 36.26 4.58 0.28
C GLN A 17 34.80 4.89 0.62
N LEU A 18 33.97 3.86 0.85
CA LEU A 18 32.58 4.02 1.27
C LEU A 18 32.48 4.66 2.67
N ALA A 19 33.32 4.24 3.62
CA ALA A 19 33.38 4.85 4.94
C ALA A 19 33.83 6.32 4.88
N HIS A 20 34.78 6.66 4.01
CA HIS A 20 35.19 8.04 3.79
C HIS A 20 34.03 8.89 3.23
N LYS A 21 33.32 8.39 2.20
CA LYS A 21 32.11 9.05 1.66
C LYS A 21 31.04 9.28 2.74
N LEU A 22 30.83 8.31 3.63
CA LEU A 22 29.91 8.45 4.75
C LEU A 22 30.35 9.58 5.70
N SER A 23 31.63 9.66 6.06
CA SER A 23 32.12 10.74 6.94
C SER A 23 32.05 12.14 6.31
N ILE A 24 32.20 12.25 4.97
CA ILE A 24 31.93 13.51 4.25
C ILE A 24 30.45 13.88 4.37
N LEU A 25 29.56 12.90 4.17
CA LEU A 25 28.13 13.10 4.25
C LEU A 25 27.71 13.52 5.67
N GLU A 26 28.29 12.92 6.72
CA GLU A 26 28.10 13.34 8.11
C GLU A 26 28.48 14.80 8.34
N LYS A 27 29.64 15.21 7.83
CA LYS A 27 30.11 16.60 7.92
C LYS A 27 29.19 17.57 7.18
N LEU A 28 28.68 17.20 6.00
CA LEU A 28 27.73 18.01 5.24
C LEU A 28 26.39 18.14 5.98
N VAL A 29 25.83 17.02 6.46
CA VAL A 29 24.61 17.02 7.27
C VAL A 29 24.76 17.92 8.49
N HIS A 30 25.88 17.82 9.21
CA HIS A 30 26.12 18.66 10.38
C HIS A 30 26.29 20.13 10.00
N LYS A 31 27.06 20.43 8.94
CA LYS A 31 27.24 21.80 8.45
C LYS A 31 25.92 22.43 8.00
N ASP A 32 25.07 21.71 7.29
CA ASP A 32 23.82 22.25 6.75
C ASP A 32 22.73 22.35 7.81
N ILE A 33 22.71 21.46 8.80
CA ILE A 33 21.79 21.60 9.95
C ILE A 33 22.24 22.72 10.90
N THR A 34 23.57 22.91 11.10
CA THR A 34 24.12 23.91 12.04
C THR A 34 24.34 25.29 11.43
N SER A 35 24.61 25.43 10.13
CA SER A 35 24.76 26.73 9.46
C SER A 35 23.46 27.52 9.48
N PHE A 36 22.31 26.85 9.29
CA PHE A 36 20.98 27.43 9.51
C PHE A 36 20.66 27.64 10.99
N ALA A 37 21.48 27.13 11.91
CA ALA A 37 21.36 27.44 13.33
C ALA A 37 21.96 28.80 13.72
N GLY A 38 22.87 29.36 12.92
CA GLY A 38 23.45 30.70 13.12
C GLY A 38 22.54 31.85 12.71
N SER A 39 21.54 31.61 11.85
CA SER A 39 20.59 32.63 11.38
C SER A 39 19.27 32.56 12.18
N ASN A 40 19.19 33.34 13.26
CA ASN A 40 17.97 33.75 13.98
C ASN A 40 16.72 32.88 13.76
N GLY A 41 16.64 31.71 14.41
CA GLY A 41 15.41 30.91 14.52
C GLY A 41 14.78 30.44 13.19
N SER A 42 15.45 30.62 12.06
CA SER A 42 14.91 30.27 10.74
C SER A 42 14.84 28.74 10.58
N LYS A 43 13.68 28.25 10.13
CA LYS A 43 13.48 26.83 9.81
C LYS A 43 14.33 26.48 8.58
N VAL A 44 14.88 25.27 8.56
CA VAL A 44 15.61 24.75 7.39
C VAL A 44 14.63 24.65 6.21
N PRO A 45 14.95 25.22 5.03
CA PRO A 45 14.08 25.09 3.87
C PRO A 45 13.86 23.61 3.51
N PRO A 46 12.64 23.23 3.10
CA PRO A 46 12.33 21.84 2.76
C PRO A 46 13.18 21.33 1.58
N ALA A 47 13.60 22.21 0.67
CA ALA A 47 14.47 21.87 -0.45
C ALA A 47 15.86 21.38 0.01
N THR A 48 16.48 22.08 0.95
CA THR A 48 17.80 21.70 1.49
C THR A 48 17.72 20.37 2.25
N ALA A 49 16.65 20.16 3.03
CA ALA A 49 16.41 18.89 3.68
C ALA A 49 16.21 17.75 2.67
N PHE A 50 15.50 18.00 1.56
CA PHE A 50 15.32 17.03 0.49
C PHE A 50 16.62 16.70 -0.25
N GLU A 51 17.49 17.67 -0.53
CA GLU A 51 18.80 17.44 -1.14
C GLU A 51 19.68 16.53 -0.29
N ILE A 52 19.70 16.74 1.03
CA ILE A 52 20.43 15.89 1.97
C ILE A 52 19.89 14.45 1.91
N LEU A 53 18.57 14.27 1.92
CA LEU A 53 17.96 12.95 1.81
C LEU A 53 18.25 12.28 0.47
N LYS A 54 18.28 13.05 -0.62
CA LYS A 54 18.70 12.56 -1.94
C LYS A 54 20.15 12.10 -1.93
N LEU A 55 21.06 12.83 -1.28
CA LEU A 55 22.45 12.41 -1.12
C LEU A 55 22.58 11.14 -0.29
N CYS A 56 21.80 11.00 0.79
CA CYS A 56 21.73 9.76 1.56
C CYS A 56 21.29 8.57 0.69
N LYS A 57 20.27 8.77 -0.15
CA LYS A 57 19.78 7.75 -1.08
C LYS A 57 20.84 7.37 -2.11
N LEU A 58 21.48 8.34 -2.75
CA LEU A 58 22.57 8.09 -3.71
C LEU A 58 23.75 7.35 -3.07
N PHE A 59 24.06 7.65 -1.81
CA PHE A 59 25.06 6.90 -1.06
C PHE A 59 24.63 5.43 -0.87
N GLN A 60 23.38 5.19 -0.46
CA GLN A 60 22.87 3.83 -0.29
C GLN A 60 22.85 3.03 -1.60
N ASP A 61 22.42 3.65 -2.71
CA ASP A 61 22.49 3.03 -4.04
C ASP A 61 23.92 2.58 -4.36
N SER A 62 24.91 3.46 -4.11
CA SER A 62 26.32 3.14 -4.38
C SER A 62 26.84 1.98 -3.51
N VAL A 63 26.35 1.86 -2.27
CA VAL A 63 26.68 0.72 -1.39
C VAL A 63 26.05 -0.56 -1.94
N HIS A 64 24.79 -0.50 -2.34
CA HIS A 64 24.05 -1.64 -2.88
C HIS A 64 24.67 -2.17 -4.18
N GLU A 65 25.03 -1.29 -5.12
CA GLU A 65 25.71 -1.66 -6.37
C GLU A 65 27.06 -2.32 -6.12
N THR A 66 27.81 -1.85 -5.11
CA THR A 66 29.17 -2.33 -4.83
C THR A 66 29.17 -3.70 -4.14
N LYS A 67 28.26 -3.94 -3.18
CA LYS A 67 28.27 -5.15 -2.35
C LYS A 67 27.22 -6.19 -2.73
N LYS A 68 26.14 -5.82 -3.42
CA LYS A 68 24.96 -6.69 -3.66
C LYS A 68 24.50 -7.44 -2.40
N THR A 69 24.62 -6.81 -1.23
CA THR A 69 24.29 -7.40 0.08
C THR A 69 22.86 -7.11 0.48
N ASN A 70 22.33 -7.92 1.40
CA ASN A 70 21.03 -7.68 2.02
C ASN A 70 21.00 -6.28 2.66
N VAL A 71 20.08 -5.45 2.18
CA VAL A 71 19.96 -4.03 2.52
C VAL A 71 19.65 -3.79 4.00
N LEU A 72 19.04 -4.78 4.66
CA LEU A 72 18.60 -4.70 6.06
C LEU A 72 19.73 -4.88 7.08
N GLU A 73 20.84 -5.52 6.70
CA GLU A 73 21.90 -5.94 7.63
C GLU A 73 23.21 -5.17 7.46
N ASP A 74 23.36 -4.38 6.39
CA ASP A 74 24.62 -3.66 6.15
C ASP A 74 24.78 -2.46 7.12
N GLU A 75 25.83 -2.50 7.92
CA GLU A 75 26.19 -1.45 8.88
C GLU A 75 26.25 -0.04 8.26
N LEU A 76 26.67 0.07 7.00
CA LEU A 76 26.78 1.37 6.32
C LEU A 76 25.39 1.95 5.99
N ILE A 77 24.43 1.09 5.65
CA ILE A 77 23.05 1.48 5.38
C ILE A 77 22.37 1.85 6.70
N ILE A 78 22.62 1.11 7.78
CA ILE A 78 22.12 1.43 9.12
C ILE A 78 22.62 2.79 9.58
N LYS A 79 23.92 3.08 9.42
CA LYS A 79 24.51 4.40 9.75
C LYS A 79 23.93 5.51 8.89
N SER A 80 23.76 5.29 7.58
CA SER A 80 23.10 6.25 6.68
C SER A 80 21.65 6.53 7.10
N ASN A 81 20.88 5.51 7.47
CA ASN A 81 19.53 5.66 7.98
C ASN A 81 19.50 6.44 9.31
N ALA A 82 20.48 6.24 10.19
CA ALA A 82 20.61 7.03 11.41
C ALA A 82 20.87 8.53 11.11
N LEU A 83 21.60 8.85 10.04
CA LEU A 83 21.77 10.23 9.58
C LEU A 83 20.47 10.81 9.03
N MET A 84 19.73 10.03 8.24
CA MET A 84 18.41 10.45 7.77
C MET A 84 17.45 10.70 8.94
N GLN A 85 17.47 9.84 9.97
CA GLN A 85 16.69 10.03 11.18
C GLN A 85 17.04 11.35 11.88
N LYS A 86 18.33 11.70 11.99
CA LYS A 86 18.75 13.00 12.54
C LYS A 86 18.18 14.17 11.73
N VAL A 87 18.16 14.06 10.40
CA VAL A 87 17.58 15.10 9.52
C VAL A 87 16.06 15.19 9.73
N PHE A 88 15.35 14.06 9.73
CA PHE A 88 13.89 14.05 9.90
C PHE A 88 13.45 14.55 11.27
N LEU A 89 14.17 14.19 12.34
CA LEU A 89 13.82 14.55 13.71
C LEU A 89 14.35 15.91 14.17
N ALA A 90 15.22 16.57 13.40
CA ALA A 90 15.73 17.90 13.73
C ALA A 90 14.58 18.91 13.94
N GLU A 91 14.57 19.64 15.05
CA GLU A 91 13.49 20.58 15.41
C GLU A 91 13.24 21.66 14.34
N LYS A 92 14.29 22.04 13.60
CA LYS A 92 14.24 23.12 12.61
C LYS A 92 13.72 22.69 11.23
N VAL A 93 13.60 21.38 10.97
CA VAL A 93 13.07 20.86 9.71
C VAL A 93 11.55 20.71 9.85
N ASP A 94 10.76 21.33 8.98
CA ASP A 94 9.33 21.03 8.96
C ASP A 94 9.10 19.72 8.20
N TYR A 95 8.91 18.62 8.94
CA TYR A 95 8.70 17.31 8.33
C TYR A 95 7.25 17.19 7.84
N SER A 96 7.00 17.83 6.70
CA SER A 96 5.69 17.84 6.05
C SER A 96 5.44 16.55 5.27
N GLN A 97 4.16 16.28 4.98
CA GLN A 97 3.78 15.14 4.13
C GLN A 97 4.31 15.30 2.70
N ALA A 98 4.48 16.54 2.20
CA ALA A 98 5.04 16.81 0.89
C ALA A 98 6.50 16.33 0.81
N LEU A 99 7.31 16.67 1.83
CA LEU A 99 8.71 16.23 1.89
C LEU A 99 8.83 14.70 1.96
N LEU A 100 7.98 14.03 2.75
CA LEU A 100 7.92 12.57 2.76
C LEU A 100 7.52 12.00 1.39
N THR A 101 6.53 12.61 0.74
CA THR A 101 6.06 12.20 -0.58
C THR A 101 7.19 12.31 -1.62
N ASP A 102 7.92 13.42 -1.63
CA ASP A 102 9.03 13.63 -2.55
C ASP A 102 10.18 12.67 -2.26
N PHE A 103 10.47 12.39 -0.99
CA PHE A 103 11.43 11.36 -0.60
C PHE A 103 11.03 9.97 -1.09
N LEU A 104 9.77 9.57 -0.94
CA LEU A 104 9.28 8.26 -1.40
C LEU A 104 9.30 8.12 -2.93
N LYS A 105 9.12 9.21 -3.68
CA LYS A 105 9.26 9.23 -5.15
C LYS A 105 10.68 8.92 -5.62
N LEU A 106 11.71 9.16 -4.78
CA LEU A 106 13.09 8.80 -5.11
C LEU A 106 13.34 7.28 -5.15
N LYS A 107 12.31 6.46 -4.87
CA LYS A 107 12.39 4.99 -4.74
C LYS A 107 13.48 4.57 -3.74
N PRO A 108 13.40 5.03 -2.48
CA PRO A 108 14.37 4.64 -1.46
C PRO A 108 14.25 3.15 -1.13
N HIS A 109 15.31 2.58 -0.57
CA HIS A 109 15.29 1.20 -0.11
C HIS A 109 14.29 0.98 1.05
N VAL A 110 13.85 -0.27 1.22
CA VAL A 110 12.80 -0.65 2.19
C VAL A 110 13.15 -0.28 3.62
N ALA A 111 14.41 -0.49 4.03
CA ALA A 111 14.89 -0.07 5.34
C ALA A 111 14.61 1.43 5.57
N SER A 112 14.99 2.25 4.59
CA SER A 112 14.83 3.70 4.62
C SER A 112 13.37 4.15 4.54
N ILE A 113 12.52 3.42 3.81
CA ILE A 113 11.06 3.64 3.82
C ILE A 113 10.51 3.44 5.24
N LYS A 114 10.82 2.31 5.88
CA LYS A 114 10.37 2.00 7.25
C LYS A 114 10.83 3.08 8.23
N PHE A 115 12.10 3.50 8.16
CA PHE A 115 12.62 4.59 9.00
C PHE A 115 11.93 5.94 8.73
N ALA A 116 11.71 6.31 7.47
CA ALA A 116 11.06 7.57 7.14
C ALA A 116 9.61 7.63 7.66
N LEU A 117 8.88 6.51 7.53
CA LEU A 117 7.50 6.38 8.04
C LEU A 117 7.46 6.44 9.57
N THR A 118 8.32 5.71 10.28
CA THR A 118 8.35 5.76 11.74
C THR A 118 8.72 7.16 12.25
N CYS A 119 9.71 7.82 11.65
CA CYS A 119 10.06 9.20 11.97
C CYS A 119 8.89 10.17 11.75
N TYR A 120 8.06 9.93 10.72
CA TYR A 120 6.91 10.79 10.42
C TYR A 120 5.88 10.75 11.54
N TYR A 121 5.54 9.55 12.03
CA TYR A 121 4.61 9.38 13.13
C TYR A 121 5.16 9.84 14.49
N MET A 122 6.48 9.76 14.69
CA MET A 122 7.15 10.30 15.89
C MET A 122 7.06 11.83 15.94
N LYS A 123 7.36 12.50 14.84
CA LYS A 123 7.41 13.97 14.80
C LYS A 123 6.03 14.62 14.65
N ASN A 124 5.14 14.03 13.86
CA ASN A 124 3.79 14.55 13.67
C ASN A 124 2.78 13.74 14.49
N THR A 125 2.67 14.04 15.79
CA THR A 125 1.78 13.33 16.72
C THR A 125 0.30 13.35 16.29
N ASN A 126 -0.16 14.44 15.66
CA ASN A 126 -1.57 14.64 15.31
C ASN A 126 -1.91 14.46 13.82
N LYS A 127 -0.91 14.19 12.95
CA LYS A 127 -1.15 14.01 11.51
C LYS A 127 -1.19 12.54 11.15
N VAL A 128 -1.98 12.23 10.13
CA VAL A 128 -2.12 10.88 9.56
C VAL A 128 -1.68 10.92 8.10
N LEU A 129 -1.00 9.87 7.68
CA LEU A 129 -0.55 9.71 6.31
C LEU A 129 -1.75 9.51 5.38
N LYS A 130 -1.79 10.22 4.24
CA LYS A 130 -2.81 9.96 3.21
C LYS A 130 -2.49 8.65 2.50
N VAL A 131 -3.53 7.95 2.08
CA VAL A 131 -3.43 6.69 1.32
C VAL A 131 -2.61 6.88 0.05
N GLU A 132 -2.79 7.99 -0.65
CA GLU A 132 -2.01 8.35 -1.86
C GLU A 132 -0.49 8.32 -1.61
N THR A 133 -0.03 8.83 -0.46
CA THR A 133 1.39 8.82 -0.11
C THR A 133 1.86 7.41 0.27
N ALA A 134 1.01 6.60 0.92
CA ALA A 134 1.30 5.22 1.27
C ALA A 134 1.40 4.29 0.04
N MET A 135 0.63 4.60 -1.01
CA MET A 135 0.61 3.84 -2.27
C MET A 135 1.90 3.96 -3.07
N ILE A 136 2.67 5.05 -2.92
CA ILE A 136 3.91 5.27 -3.67
C ILE A 136 4.94 4.15 -3.39
N PRO A 137 5.37 3.91 -2.13
CA PRO A 137 6.28 2.82 -1.83
C PRO A 137 5.63 1.46 -2.10
N LEU A 138 4.33 1.29 -1.83
CA LEU A 138 3.64 0.03 -2.10
C LEU A 138 3.78 -0.40 -3.57
N ARG A 139 3.46 0.50 -4.51
CA ARG A 139 3.53 0.21 -5.95
C ARG A 139 4.93 -0.19 -6.40
N ASN A 140 5.96 0.49 -5.89
CA ASN A 140 7.33 0.12 -6.22
C ASN A 140 7.70 -1.27 -5.67
N LEU A 141 7.24 -1.61 -4.46
CA LEU A 141 7.50 -2.93 -3.88
C LEU A 141 6.76 -4.06 -4.59
N LEU A 142 5.53 -3.80 -5.04
CA LEU A 142 4.77 -4.74 -5.87
C LEU A 142 5.44 -4.94 -7.22
N TYR A 143 5.88 -3.85 -7.85
CA TYR A 143 6.61 -3.89 -9.12
C TYR A 143 7.90 -4.71 -9.03
N ASP A 144 8.60 -4.66 -7.88
CA ASP A 144 9.81 -5.43 -7.59
C ASP A 144 9.53 -6.83 -6.97
N ALA A 145 8.27 -7.28 -6.91
CA ALA A 145 7.84 -8.56 -6.31
C ALA A 145 8.25 -8.79 -4.84
N LYS A 146 8.34 -7.73 -4.03
CA LYS A 146 8.73 -7.80 -2.60
C LYS A 146 7.52 -7.78 -1.67
N PHE A 147 6.73 -8.85 -1.69
CA PHE A 147 5.42 -8.92 -1.03
C PHE A 147 5.45 -8.79 0.49
N GLN A 148 6.40 -9.42 1.17
CA GLN A 148 6.50 -9.32 2.63
C GLN A 148 6.86 -7.91 3.11
N GLU A 149 7.73 -7.23 2.37
CA GLU A 149 8.11 -5.85 2.63
C GLU A 149 6.96 -4.88 2.32
N ALA A 150 6.15 -5.18 1.30
CA ALA A 150 4.93 -4.46 1.00
C ALA A 150 3.91 -4.54 2.16
N LEU A 151 3.74 -5.72 2.76
CA LEU A 151 2.89 -5.91 3.95
C LEU A 151 3.42 -5.13 5.16
N ASP A 152 4.75 -5.06 5.36
CA ASP A 152 5.34 -4.22 6.40
C ASP A 152 4.99 -2.73 6.23
N VAL A 153 5.01 -2.25 4.98
CA VAL A 153 4.63 -0.86 4.67
C VAL A 153 3.14 -0.63 4.92
N ILE A 154 2.28 -1.59 4.62
CA ILE A 154 0.84 -1.50 4.92
C ILE A 154 0.61 -1.38 6.42
N GLU A 155 1.25 -2.23 7.24
CA GLU A 155 1.15 -2.18 8.70
C GLU A 155 1.63 -0.83 9.28
N LEU A 156 2.69 -0.26 8.71
CA LEU A 156 3.22 1.04 9.12
C LEU A 156 2.42 2.23 8.61
N THR A 157 1.47 2.05 7.69
CA THR A 157 0.70 3.14 7.07
C THR A 157 -0.79 3.06 7.41
N THR A 158 -1.58 2.36 6.59
CA THR A 158 -3.04 2.20 6.77
C THR A 158 -3.37 1.24 7.91
N GLY A 159 -2.46 0.31 8.22
CA GLY A 159 -2.56 -0.61 9.35
C GLY A 159 -2.24 0.02 10.71
N PHE A 160 -1.72 1.25 10.75
CA PHE A 160 -1.23 1.88 11.96
C PHE A 160 -2.41 2.34 12.87
N PRO A 161 -2.35 2.16 14.21
CA PRO A 161 -3.47 2.46 15.12
C PRO A 161 -4.04 3.88 14.97
N ARG A 162 -3.17 4.89 14.78
CA ARG A 162 -3.57 6.29 14.59
C ARG A 162 -4.41 6.50 13.32
N TYR A 163 -4.18 5.68 12.29
CA TYR A 163 -4.98 5.73 11.06
C TYR A 163 -6.43 5.31 11.35
N TYR A 164 -6.63 4.27 12.15
CA TYR A 164 -7.96 3.82 12.56
C TYR A 164 -8.68 4.84 13.44
N GLU A 165 -7.96 5.52 14.34
CA GLU A 165 -8.52 6.61 15.15
C GLU A 165 -9.01 7.75 14.26
N PHE A 166 -8.20 8.19 13.29
CA PHE A 166 -8.60 9.20 12.31
C PHE A 166 -9.86 8.80 11.52
N LYS A 167 -9.91 7.55 11.04
CA LYS A 167 -11.10 7.01 10.38
C LYS A 167 -12.31 6.97 11.32
N SER A 168 -12.12 6.61 12.58
CA SER A 168 -13.20 6.58 13.58
C SER A 168 -13.77 7.97 13.86
N VAL A 169 -12.93 9.01 13.92
CA VAL A 169 -13.38 10.39 14.08
C VAL A 169 -14.13 10.86 12.84
N LYS A 170 -13.64 10.53 11.65
CA LYS A 170 -14.33 10.84 10.39
C LYS A 170 -15.70 10.17 10.31
N TRP A 171 -15.79 8.90 10.74
CA TRP A 171 -17.03 8.15 10.85
C TRP A 171 -18.02 8.82 11.82
N ARG A 172 -17.58 9.14 13.04
CA ARG A 172 -18.42 9.85 14.03
C ARG A 172 -18.93 11.18 13.49
N ARG A 173 -18.08 11.97 12.82
CA ARG A 173 -18.51 13.24 12.19
C ARG A 173 -19.55 13.01 11.09
N MET A 174 -19.43 11.95 10.30
CA MET A 174 -20.42 11.60 9.28
C MET A 174 -21.77 11.28 9.93
N VAL A 175 -21.78 10.45 10.97
CA VAL A 175 -22.98 10.09 11.72
C VAL A 175 -23.64 11.34 12.35
N ILE A 176 -22.84 12.20 12.99
CA ILE A 176 -23.34 13.45 13.58
C ILE A 176 -23.94 14.37 12.50
N LYS A 177 -23.26 14.54 11.36
CA LYS A 177 -23.78 15.34 10.23
C LYS A 177 -25.07 14.78 9.67
N PHE A 178 -25.20 13.45 9.60
CA PHE A 178 -26.42 12.79 9.14
C PHE A 178 -27.60 13.11 10.08
N PHE A 179 -27.44 12.91 11.39
CA PHE A 179 -28.50 13.23 12.36
C PHE A 179 -28.79 14.74 12.46
N ALA A 180 -27.76 15.59 12.36
CA ALA A 180 -27.94 17.02 12.27
C ALA A 180 -28.72 17.42 11.01
N GLY A 181 -28.53 16.70 9.90
CA GLY A 181 -29.32 16.84 8.68
C GLY A 181 -30.80 16.52 8.91
N ILE A 182 -31.12 15.42 9.60
CA ILE A 182 -32.51 15.06 9.96
C ILE A 182 -33.15 16.17 10.81
N VAL A 183 -32.47 16.61 11.86
CA VAL A 183 -32.96 17.70 12.72
C VAL A 183 -33.14 19.00 11.93
N GLY A 184 -32.19 19.32 11.04
CA GLY A 184 -32.27 20.48 10.15
C GLY A 184 -33.46 20.40 9.19
N THR A 185 -33.73 19.24 8.59
CA THR A 185 -34.91 19.05 7.73
C THR A 185 -36.21 19.22 8.49
N ILE A 186 -36.31 18.68 9.71
CA ILE A 186 -37.49 18.85 10.57
C ILE A 186 -37.66 20.33 10.94
N GLY A 187 -36.58 21.03 11.31
CA GLY A 187 -36.63 22.46 11.64
C GLY A 187 -37.00 23.35 10.45
N ALA A 188 -36.51 23.05 9.25
CA ALA A 188 -36.89 23.75 8.03
C ALA A 188 -38.37 23.51 7.69
N MET A 189 -38.87 22.30 7.92
CA MET A 189 -40.27 21.95 7.72
C MET A 189 -41.17 22.69 8.73
N ASP A 190 -40.77 22.75 10.00
CA ASP A 190 -41.46 23.52 11.05
C ASP A 190 -41.55 25.01 10.71
N LEU A 191 -40.44 25.60 10.27
CA LEU A 191 -40.40 27.00 9.85
C LEU A 191 -41.31 27.25 8.64
N SER A 192 -41.27 26.36 7.65
CA SER A 192 -42.13 26.44 6.46
C SER A 192 -43.61 26.40 6.84
N PHE A 193 -44.01 25.49 7.73
CA PHE A 193 -45.40 25.43 8.19
C PHE A 193 -45.81 26.69 8.97
N ARG A 194 -44.93 27.28 9.78
CA ARG A 194 -45.25 28.53 10.50
C ARG A 194 -45.49 29.71 9.57
N PHE A 195 -44.72 29.80 8.49
CA PHE A 195 -44.85 30.90 7.53
C PHE A 195 -46.01 30.72 6.55
N PHE A 196 -46.24 29.51 6.04
CA PHE A 196 -47.21 29.26 4.98
C PHE A 196 -48.57 28.72 5.48
N LEU A 197 -48.63 28.08 6.66
CA LEU A 197 -49.83 27.43 7.20
C LEU A 197 -49.98 27.66 8.73
N PRO A 198 -50.13 28.91 9.20
CA PRO A 198 -50.11 29.24 10.63
C PRO A 198 -51.23 28.59 11.46
N GLY A 199 -52.36 28.23 10.84
CA GLY A 199 -53.49 27.55 11.51
C GLY A 199 -53.30 26.05 11.76
N PHE A 200 -52.26 25.43 11.18
CA PHE A 200 -52.04 23.99 11.22
C PHE A 200 -51.48 23.50 12.59
N PHE A 201 -50.93 24.42 13.39
CA PHE A 201 -50.22 24.14 14.65
C PHE A 201 -51.11 23.76 15.85
N GLN A 202 -52.43 23.89 15.76
CA GLN A 202 -53.32 23.52 16.87
C GLN A 202 -53.58 22.01 16.98
N SER A 203 -53.02 21.22 16.05
CA SER A 203 -53.26 19.79 15.99
C SER A 203 -52.02 18.97 16.40
N ASN A 204 -52.22 17.92 17.21
CA ASN A 204 -51.19 16.91 17.53
C ASN A 204 -50.63 16.21 16.27
N VAL A 205 -51.25 16.42 15.11
CA VAL A 205 -50.88 15.87 13.80
C VAL A 205 -49.50 16.37 13.34
N VAL A 206 -49.11 17.60 13.71
CA VAL A 206 -47.81 18.18 13.33
C VAL A 206 -46.65 17.42 13.96
N TYR A 207 -46.75 17.10 15.24
CA TYR A 207 -45.75 16.27 15.92
C TYR A 207 -45.72 14.84 15.38
N GLY A 208 -46.88 14.29 15.00
CA GLY A 208 -46.97 13.00 14.30
C GLY A 208 -46.26 13.02 12.94
N LEU A 209 -46.38 14.10 12.18
CA LEU A 209 -45.68 14.29 10.91
C LEU A 209 -44.17 14.43 11.08
N TYR A 210 -43.70 15.15 12.11
CA TYR A 210 -42.27 15.25 12.44
C TYR A 210 -41.68 13.89 12.80
N GLY A 211 -42.42 13.11 13.61
CA GLY A 211 -42.07 11.73 13.92
C GLY A 211 -42.00 10.88 12.66
N ALA A 212 -43.02 10.92 11.79
CA ALA A 212 -43.06 10.15 10.55
C ALA A 212 -41.90 10.46 9.61
N VAL A 213 -41.60 11.75 9.37
CA VAL A 213 -40.49 12.18 8.52
C VAL A 213 -39.14 11.81 9.15
N GLY A 214 -38.97 12.04 10.46
CA GLY A 214 -37.75 11.67 11.18
C GLY A 214 -37.49 10.17 11.13
N THR A 215 -38.49 9.35 11.41
CA THR A 215 -38.41 7.89 11.35
C THR A 215 -38.15 7.41 9.92
N PHE A 216 -38.80 7.99 8.91
CA PHE A 216 -38.55 7.67 7.51
C PHE A 216 -37.10 7.94 7.11
N LEU A 217 -36.57 9.14 7.40
CA LEU A 217 -35.19 9.50 7.08
C LEU A 217 -34.17 8.66 7.85
N ALA A 218 -34.44 8.36 9.12
CA ALA A 218 -33.58 7.48 9.91
C ALA A 218 -33.56 6.04 9.34
N ASN A 219 -34.72 5.50 8.96
CA ASN A 219 -34.83 4.16 8.40
C ASN A 219 -34.20 4.09 7.00
N ALA A 220 -34.50 5.06 6.13
CA ALA A 220 -33.91 5.16 4.80
C ALA A 220 -32.38 5.33 4.86
N GLY A 221 -31.88 6.16 5.79
CA GLY A 221 -30.45 6.33 6.00
C GLY A 221 -29.77 5.10 6.56
N PHE A 222 -30.42 4.36 7.48
CA PHE A 222 -29.91 3.09 7.98
C PHE A 222 -29.83 2.05 6.87
N MET A 223 -30.88 1.89 6.07
CA MET A 223 -30.90 0.96 4.93
C MET A 223 -29.87 1.35 3.87
N ALA A 224 -29.74 2.64 3.55
CA ALA A 224 -28.71 3.14 2.65
C ALA A 224 -27.30 2.85 3.18
N MET A 225 -27.06 3.10 4.47
CA MET A 225 -25.79 2.79 5.12
C MET A 225 -25.45 1.30 5.00
N MET A 226 -26.40 0.40 5.27
CA MET A 226 -26.20 -1.04 5.12
C MET A 226 -25.92 -1.42 3.66
N ALA A 227 -26.70 -0.92 2.71
CA ALA A 227 -26.54 -1.22 1.28
C ALA A 227 -25.23 -0.69 0.67
N PHE A 228 -24.70 0.44 1.17
CA PHE A 228 -23.40 0.97 0.73
C PHE A 228 -22.22 0.38 1.51
N SER A 229 -22.45 -0.09 2.74
CA SER A 229 -21.43 -0.75 3.56
C SER A 229 -21.07 -2.13 3.01
N THR A 230 -22.03 -2.87 2.47
CA THR A 230 -21.77 -4.19 1.84
C THR A 230 -20.87 -4.10 0.61
N LYS A 231 -20.92 -2.99 -0.15
CA LYS A 231 -20.00 -2.75 -1.28
C LYS A 231 -18.52 -2.60 -0.88
N GLY A 232 -18.23 -2.46 0.42
CA GLY A 232 -16.87 -2.41 0.94
C GLY A 232 -16.48 -3.64 1.76
N GLN A 233 -17.33 -4.68 1.81
CA GLN A 233 -17.09 -5.90 2.57
C GLN A 233 -16.11 -6.85 1.86
N GLU A 234 -16.05 -6.75 0.53
CA GLU A 234 -15.22 -7.58 -0.33
C GLU A 234 -14.46 -6.69 -1.31
N ASN A 235 -13.27 -7.13 -1.71
CA ASN A 235 -12.46 -6.49 -2.72
C ASN A 235 -11.82 -7.57 -3.59
N GLY A 236 -12.68 -8.25 -4.38
CA GLY A 236 -12.30 -9.33 -5.30
C GLY A 236 -11.62 -10.49 -4.57
N ALA A 237 -10.31 -10.40 -4.44
CA ALA A 237 -9.44 -11.38 -3.82
C ALA A 237 -9.54 -11.47 -2.27
N LEU A 238 -10.08 -10.46 -1.58
CA LEU A 238 -10.21 -10.44 -0.11
C LEU A 238 -11.63 -10.12 0.36
N GLN A 239 -12.02 -10.72 1.48
CA GLN A 239 -13.23 -10.37 2.24
C GLN A 239 -12.91 -10.17 3.72
N PHE A 240 -13.71 -9.37 4.42
CA PHE A 240 -13.63 -9.32 5.88
C PHE A 240 -14.08 -10.64 6.51
N GLU A 241 -13.48 -10.99 7.66
CA GLU A 241 -13.92 -12.16 8.42
C GLU A 241 -15.42 -12.08 8.79
N LYS A 242 -16.09 -13.23 8.76
CA LYS A 242 -17.51 -13.35 9.11
C LYS A 242 -17.73 -12.86 10.54
N GLY A 243 -18.73 -12.00 10.74
CA GLY A 243 -19.07 -11.42 12.05
C GLY A 243 -18.35 -10.11 12.38
N THR A 244 -17.52 -9.58 11.47
CA THR A 244 -16.95 -8.24 11.63
C THR A 244 -18.03 -7.15 11.53
N LEU A 245 -17.99 -6.19 12.46
CA LEU A 245 -18.96 -5.09 12.48
C LEU A 245 -18.75 -4.12 11.31
N PRO A 246 -19.81 -3.55 10.71
CA PRO A 246 -19.71 -2.55 9.64
C PRO A 246 -18.82 -1.34 9.95
N ALA A 247 -18.80 -0.90 11.22
CA ALA A 247 -17.92 0.17 11.68
C ALA A 247 -16.43 -0.16 11.52
N THR A 248 -16.07 -1.45 11.57
CA THR A 248 -14.71 -1.94 11.35
C THR A 248 -14.37 -1.97 9.86
N TRP A 249 -15.33 -2.33 8.99
CA TRP A 249 -15.13 -2.31 7.53
C TRP A 249 -14.66 -0.94 7.07
N TYR A 250 -15.38 0.12 7.48
CA TYR A 250 -15.01 1.50 7.10
C TYR A 250 -13.61 1.91 7.58
N LYS A 251 -13.17 1.42 8.74
CA LYS A 251 -11.85 1.75 9.30
C LYS A 251 -10.72 1.05 8.56
N LYS A 252 -10.95 -0.19 8.11
CA LYS A 252 -9.94 -1.07 7.52
C LYS A 252 -10.02 -1.19 6.00
N VAL A 253 -11.00 -0.56 5.33
CA VAL A 253 -11.20 -0.72 3.88
C VAL A 253 -9.97 -0.36 3.04
N ASP A 254 -9.21 0.67 3.45
CA ASP A 254 -8.02 1.09 2.71
C ASP A 254 -6.85 0.12 2.93
N GLN A 255 -6.76 -0.49 4.11
CA GLN A 255 -5.83 -1.57 4.39
C GLN A 255 -6.19 -2.81 3.54
N MET A 256 -7.48 -3.17 3.49
CA MET A 256 -7.97 -4.30 2.69
C MET A 256 -7.61 -4.14 1.21
N LYS A 257 -7.83 -2.95 0.64
CA LYS A 257 -7.49 -2.67 -0.76
C LYS A 257 -6.00 -2.83 -1.04
N MET A 258 -5.14 -2.34 -0.15
CA MET A 258 -3.70 -2.50 -0.32
C MET A 258 -3.27 -3.97 -0.17
N CYS A 259 -3.86 -4.71 0.79
CA CYS A 259 -3.59 -6.14 0.95
C CYS A 259 -4.07 -6.97 -0.25
N ALA A 260 -5.20 -6.61 -0.87
CA ALA A 260 -5.72 -7.30 -2.04
C ALA A 260 -4.77 -7.16 -3.23
N MET A 261 -4.22 -5.96 -3.46
CA MET A 261 -3.20 -5.75 -4.50
C MET A 261 -1.95 -6.61 -4.26
N VAL A 262 -1.51 -6.74 -2.99
CA VAL A 262 -0.38 -7.64 -2.66
C VAL A 262 -0.73 -9.09 -2.94
N LEU A 263 -1.95 -9.52 -2.59
CA LEU A 263 -2.43 -10.89 -2.78
C LEU A 263 -2.53 -11.23 -4.28
N GLU A 264 -3.08 -10.32 -5.09
CA GLU A 264 -3.24 -10.48 -6.54
C GLU A 264 -1.87 -10.60 -7.23
N CYS A 265 -0.94 -9.67 -6.98
CA CYS A 265 0.40 -9.76 -7.56
C CYS A 265 1.18 -11.00 -7.08
N ASP A 266 1.01 -11.42 -5.83
CA ASP A 266 1.65 -12.63 -5.31
C ASP A 266 1.06 -13.91 -5.92
N ALA A 267 -0.26 -13.96 -6.10
CA ALA A 267 -0.93 -15.05 -6.80
C ALA A 267 -0.48 -15.16 -8.25
N GLU A 268 -0.25 -14.04 -8.93
CA GLU A 268 0.16 -14.04 -10.33
C GLU A 268 1.59 -14.57 -10.53
N ILE A 269 2.53 -14.17 -9.66
CA ILE A 269 3.94 -14.59 -9.74
C ILE A 269 4.16 -15.98 -9.15
N ASN A 270 3.69 -16.18 -7.91
CA ASN A 270 4.01 -17.35 -7.09
C ASN A 270 2.89 -18.38 -7.06
N GLY A 271 1.68 -18.02 -7.48
CA GLY A 271 0.50 -18.83 -7.26
C GLY A 271 0.32 -19.95 -8.28
N ARG A 272 0.27 -21.18 -7.78
CA ARG A 272 -0.30 -22.30 -8.55
C ARG A 272 -1.80 -22.10 -8.61
N GLU A 273 -2.39 -22.21 -9.80
CA GLU A 273 -3.85 -22.10 -10.01
C GLU A 273 -4.46 -20.77 -9.51
N GLY A 274 -3.66 -19.70 -9.44
CA GLY A 274 -4.12 -18.38 -8.99
C GLY A 274 -4.23 -18.18 -7.48
N PHE A 275 -3.67 -19.09 -6.66
CA PHE A 275 -3.64 -18.93 -5.20
C PHE A 275 -2.36 -18.23 -4.72
N ALA A 276 -2.49 -17.22 -3.86
CA ALA A 276 -1.34 -16.56 -3.25
C ALA A 276 -0.51 -17.49 -2.33
N SER A 277 0.73 -17.10 -2.08
CA SER A 277 1.66 -17.83 -1.24
C SER A 277 1.19 -17.86 0.23
N ARG A 278 1.39 -19.02 0.89
CA ARG A 278 1.06 -19.21 2.32
C ARG A 278 1.56 -18.09 3.26
N PRO A 279 2.82 -17.60 3.19
CA PRO A 279 3.28 -16.57 4.11
C PRO A 279 2.57 -15.23 3.92
N VAL A 280 2.11 -14.91 2.70
CA VAL A 280 1.29 -13.72 2.43
C VAL A 280 -0.12 -13.91 3.00
N VAL A 281 -0.74 -15.06 2.71
CA VAL A 281 -2.08 -15.41 3.19
C VAL A 281 -2.16 -15.42 4.72
N GLU A 282 -1.23 -16.07 5.41
CA GLU A 282 -1.18 -16.13 6.88
C GLU A 282 -1.07 -14.73 7.50
N ARG A 283 -0.29 -13.85 6.87
CA ARG A 283 -0.10 -12.49 7.38
C ARG A 283 -1.34 -11.62 7.15
N ILE A 284 -1.98 -11.75 5.99
CA ILE A 284 -3.26 -11.09 5.70
C ILE A 284 -4.36 -11.58 6.66
N HIS A 285 -4.39 -12.88 6.97
CA HIS A 285 -5.30 -13.42 7.99
C HIS A 285 -5.06 -12.80 9.37
N LYS A 286 -3.80 -12.61 9.79
CA LYS A 286 -3.48 -11.91 11.05
C LYS A 286 -3.99 -10.45 11.06
N MET A 287 -4.18 -9.82 9.91
CA MET A 287 -4.78 -8.48 9.80
C MET A 287 -6.31 -8.48 9.89
N GLY A 288 -6.95 -9.66 9.91
CA GLY A 288 -8.40 -9.85 10.03
C GLY A 288 -9.14 -9.89 8.68
N PHE A 289 -8.48 -10.36 7.64
CA PHE A 289 -9.07 -10.56 6.31
C PHE A 289 -8.98 -12.03 5.91
N SER A 290 -10.03 -12.55 5.29
CA SER A 290 -10.02 -13.87 4.67
C SER A 290 -9.84 -13.76 3.17
N VAL A 291 -9.08 -14.68 2.60
CA VAL A 291 -8.82 -14.78 1.17
C VAL A 291 -10.02 -15.43 0.48
N ASN A 292 -10.49 -14.80 -0.59
CA ASN A 292 -11.51 -15.37 -1.46
C ASN A 292 -10.89 -16.37 -2.43
N GLU A 293 -11.71 -17.29 -2.93
CA GLU A 293 -11.30 -18.14 -4.05
C GLU A 293 -11.08 -17.26 -5.31
N PRO A 294 -10.06 -17.57 -6.14
CA PRO A 294 -9.81 -16.83 -7.37
C PRO A 294 -11.00 -16.95 -8.32
N GLU A 295 -11.32 -15.86 -9.03
CA GLU A 295 -12.49 -15.78 -9.91
C GLU A 295 -12.45 -16.85 -11.02
N GLN A 296 -11.26 -17.14 -11.54
CA GLN A 296 -11.05 -18.16 -12.57
C GLN A 296 -11.51 -19.54 -12.10
N GLU A 297 -11.26 -19.89 -10.84
CA GLU A 297 -11.67 -21.16 -10.25
C GLU A 297 -13.19 -21.22 -10.04
N ILE A 298 -13.80 -20.11 -9.65
CA ILE A 298 -15.26 -19.99 -9.54
C ILE A 298 -15.91 -20.18 -10.93
N MET A 299 -15.37 -19.52 -11.95
CA MET A 299 -15.84 -19.67 -13.34
C MET A 299 -15.62 -21.09 -13.86
N LEU A 300 -14.49 -21.72 -13.56
CA LEU A 300 -14.22 -23.10 -13.94
C LEU A 300 -15.23 -24.06 -13.30
N ARG A 301 -15.53 -23.90 -12.01
CA ARG A 301 -16.58 -24.68 -11.34
C ARG A 301 -17.95 -24.45 -11.96
N GLN A 302 -18.29 -23.21 -12.31
CA GLN A 302 -19.54 -22.91 -13.02
C GLN A 302 -19.59 -23.55 -14.40
N TYR A 303 -18.49 -23.53 -15.14
CA TYR A 303 -18.36 -24.23 -16.42
C TYR A 303 -18.64 -25.72 -16.28
N TRP A 304 -18.05 -26.38 -15.27
CA TRP A 304 -18.30 -27.80 -15.00
C TRP A 304 -19.75 -28.08 -14.61
N VAL A 305 -20.37 -27.19 -13.83
CA VAL A 305 -21.77 -27.33 -13.42
C VAL A 305 -22.74 -27.10 -14.59
N SER A 306 -22.47 -26.12 -15.45
CA SER A 306 -23.30 -25.81 -16.63
C SER A 306 -22.97 -26.67 -17.84
N SER A 307 -22.03 -27.61 -17.73
CA SER A 307 -21.53 -28.40 -18.87
C SER A 307 -21.09 -27.54 -20.06
N GLY A 308 -20.56 -26.33 -19.78
CA GLY A 308 -20.10 -25.38 -20.79
C GLY A 308 -21.19 -24.63 -21.55
N GLU A 309 -22.46 -24.74 -21.15
CA GLU A 309 -23.54 -23.99 -21.79
C GLU A 309 -23.41 -22.48 -21.48
N GLY A 310 -23.36 -21.65 -22.54
CA GLY A 310 -23.25 -20.19 -22.43
C GLY A 310 -21.82 -19.64 -22.28
N PHE A 311 -20.79 -20.48 -22.27
CA PHE A 311 -19.39 -20.02 -22.28
C PHE A 311 -18.94 -19.67 -23.70
N VAL A 312 -18.40 -18.46 -23.87
CA VAL A 312 -17.65 -18.06 -25.05
C VAL A 312 -16.18 -18.02 -24.67
N TRP A 313 -15.36 -18.79 -25.36
CA TRP A 313 -13.92 -18.67 -25.22
C TRP A 313 -13.49 -17.36 -25.86
N CYS A 314 -13.13 -16.39 -25.02
CA CYS A 314 -12.41 -15.20 -25.45
C CYS A 314 -10.94 -15.46 -25.17
N GLU A 315 -10.08 -15.22 -26.17
CA GLU A 315 -8.65 -15.19 -25.90
C GLU A 315 -8.36 -14.11 -24.84
N PRO A 316 -7.52 -14.40 -23.84
CA PRO A 316 -7.13 -13.41 -22.87
C PRO A 316 -6.37 -12.29 -23.59
N ASP A 317 -6.93 -11.08 -23.61
CA ASP A 317 -6.24 -9.90 -24.11
C ASP A 317 -4.99 -9.68 -23.25
N LEU A 318 -3.81 -9.72 -23.88
CA LEU A 318 -2.56 -9.40 -23.21
C LEU A 318 -2.45 -7.88 -23.03
N ASP A 319 -2.52 -7.39 -21.79
CA ASP A 319 -2.28 -5.98 -21.50
C ASP A 319 -0.80 -5.64 -21.77
N PRO A 320 -0.48 -4.60 -22.55
CA PRO A 320 0.91 -4.15 -22.72
C PRO A 320 1.60 -3.84 -21.37
N ALA A 321 0.86 -3.41 -20.35
CA ALA A 321 1.43 -3.16 -19.02
C ALA A 321 1.94 -4.44 -18.34
N ASP A 322 1.22 -5.55 -18.50
CA ASP A 322 1.62 -6.84 -17.94
C ASP A 322 2.90 -7.32 -18.62
N ILE A 323 3.00 -7.17 -19.95
CA ILE A 323 4.21 -7.50 -20.71
C ILE A 323 5.41 -6.69 -20.21
N GLU A 324 5.27 -5.38 -20.03
CA GLU A 324 6.35 -4.52 -19.51
C GLU A 324 6.75 -4.93 -18.09
N TRP A 325 5.79 -5.29 -17.25
CA TRP A 325 6.04 -5.73 -15.89
C TRP A 325 6.77 -7.07 -15.84
N TRP A 326 6.36 -8.06 -16.64
CA TRP A 326 7.06 -9.34 -16.76
C TRP A 326 8.50 -9.16 -17.26
N GLN A 327 8.72 -8.31 -18.26
CA GLN A 327 10.08 -7.97 -18.72
C GLN A 327 10.95 -7.35 -17.62
N HIS A 328 10.35 -6.60 -16.69
CA HIS A 328 11.06 -6.05 -15.53
C HIS A 328 11.39 -7.13 -14.50
N LEU A 329 10.43 -8.00 -14.19
CA LEU A 329 10.62 -9.13 -13.27
C LEU A 329 11.75 -10.05 -13.76
N ASP A 330 11.79 -10.35 -15.06
CA ASP A 330 12.86 -11.13 -15.70
C ASP A 330 14.23 -10.47 -15.54
N LYS A 331 14.32 -9.14 -15.70
CA LYS A 331 15.57 -8.38 -15.51
C LYS A 331 16.09 -8.45 -14.08
N ILE A 332 15.20 -8.51 -13.09
CA ILE A 332 15.55 -8.65 -11.67
C ILE A 332 15.79 -10.13 -11.30
N GLY A 333 15.43 -11.06 -12.17
CA GLY A 333 15.61 -12.51 -11.98
C GLY A 333 14.47 -13.18 -11.22
N VAL A 334 13.29 -12.55 -11.17
CA VAL A 334 12.07 -13.15 -10.64
C VAL A 334 11.45 -14.00 -11.74
N LYS A 335 11.33 -15.30 -11.51
CA LYS A 335 10.71 -16.23 -12.47
C LYS A 335 9.33 -16.65 -11.98
N LYS A 336 8.40 -16.80 -12.92
CA LYS A 336 7.07 -17.34 -12.66
C LYS A 336 7.19 -18.82 -12.25
N ILE A 337 6.71 -19.15 -11.05
CA ILE A 337 7.03 -20.44 -10.41
C ILE A 337 6.19 -21.60 -10.97
N TRP A 338 4.99 -21.30 -11.46
CA TRP A 338 4.00 -22.30 -11.85
C TRP A 338 3.98 -22.64 -13.36
N ASP A 339 4.73 -21.90 -14.18
CA ASP A 339 4.85 -22.16 -15.64
C ASP A 339 5.83 -23.28 -16.00
N LYS A 340 6.36 -24.03 -15.01
CA LYS A 340 7.27 -25.16 -15.28
C LYS A 340 6.64 -26.26 -16.13
N ASP A 341 5.31 -26.34 -16.14
CA ASP A 341 4.59 -27.30 -16.96
C ASP A 341 4.49 -26.83 -18.43
N TYR A 342 4.51 -25.51 -18.69
CA TYR A 342 4.64 -24.95 -20.04
C TYR A 342 6.06 -25.12 -20.61
N GLU A 343 7.11 -24.88 -19.81
CA GLU A 343 8.50 -25.14 -20.24
C GLU A 343 8.73 -26.62 -20.61
N GLN A 344 8.03 -27.56 -19.95
CA GLN A 344 8.07 -28.98 -20.29
C GLN A 344 7.29 -29.30 -21.57
N LEU A 345 6.15 -28.64 -21.80
CA LEU A 345 5.35 -28.79 -23.01
C LEU A 345 6.08 -28.28 -24.26
N ASP A 346 6.77 -27.14 -24.16
CA ASP A 346 7.60 -26.61 -25.26
C ASP A 346 8.80 -27.53 -25.57
N GLN A 347 9.45 -28.07 -24.53
CA GLN A 347 10.54 -29.04 -24.69
C GLN A 347 10.06 -30.37 -25.30
N HIS A 348 8.83 -30.80 -25.01
CA HIS A 348 8.22 -31.97 -25.62
C HIS A 348 7.85 -31.73 -27.10
N GLN A 349 7.34 -30.54 -27.45
CA GLN A 349 7.06 -30.19 -28.85
C GLN A 349 8.35 -30.06 -29.69
N GLU A 350 9.42 -29.49 -29.13
CA GLU A 350 10.73 -29.44 -29.81
C GLU A 350 11.36 -30.82 -29.99
N GLN A 351 11.16 -31.75 -29.03
CA GLN A 351 11.61 -33.14 -29.15
C GLN A 351 10.81 -33.92 -30.19
N GLU A 352 9.50 -33.73 -30.28
CA GLU A 352 8.64 -34.35 -31.30
C GLU A 352 8.99 -33.86 -32.71
N LEU A 353 9.22 -32.54 -32.90
CA LEU A 353 9.68 -31.98 -34.18
C LEU A 353 11.09 -32.45 -34.57
N SER A 354 11.95 -32.79 -33.62
CA SER A 354 13.29 -33.33 -33.88
C SER A 354 13.30 -34.82 -34.26
N HIS A 355 12.23 -35.56 -33.91
CA HIS A 355 12.11 -36.99 -34.21
C HIS A 355 11.43 -37.30 -35.54
N ASP A 356 10.76 -36.32 -36.17
CA ASP A 356 10.23 -36.44 -37.52
C ASP A 356 11.26 -35.98 -38.58
N THR A 357 12.25 -36.83 -38.83
CA THR A 357 12.97 -36.87 -40.13
C THR A 357 12.68 -38.17 -40.87
N PRO A 358 12.62 -38.14 -42.21
CA PRO A 358 11.63 -38.90 -42.95
C PRO A 358 12.01 -40.37 -43.12
N ILE A 359 10.97 -41.21 -43.09
CA ILE A 359 11.02 -42.61 -43.54
C ILE A 359 11.57 -42.62 -44.97
N LYS A 360 12.81 -43.09 -45.14
CA LYS A 360 13.38 -43.42 -46.45
C LYS A 360 12.51 -44.50 -47.08
N ARG A 361 11.88 -44.18 -48.22
CA ARG A 361 11.48 -45.19 -49.20
C ARG A 361 12.68 -45.62 -50.03
#